data_AF-A0A2E8ITI1-F1
#
_entry.id   AF-A0A2E8ITI1-F1
#
_cell.length_a   1.000
_cell.length_b   1.000
_cell.length_c   1.000
_cell.angle_alpha   90.00
_cell.angle_beta   90.00
_cell.angle_gamma   90.00
#
_symmetry.space_group_name_H-M   'P 1'
#
loop_
_entity.id
_entity.type
_entity.pdbx_description
1 polymer ?
#
loop_
_entity_poly.entity_id
_entity_poly.type
_entity_poly.pdbx_seq_one_letter_code
_entity_poly.pdbx_strand_id
1 'polypeptide(L)'
;MYHILNLLMLSSTLALIVTGSAMSQSLVSSIKWSKPISFELCDSTGCTKYKNIELDRTSVNVGQSISIVNLDNGDAISELAVTGIKYGRQVSMCWINNAENNDLPSYIVVGGCKP
;
A
#
# COMPACT_ATOMS: atom_id res chain seq x y z
N MET A 1 49.75 -10.49 49.84
CA MET A 1 48.41 -9.88 49.73
C MET A 1 47.96 -10.08 48.31
N TYR A 2 46.96 -10.94 48.12
CA TYR A 2 46.39 -11.27 46.81
C TYR A 2 45.62 -10.07 46.28
N HIS A 3 45.90 -9.62 45.05
CA HIS A 3 44.90 -8.88 44.29
C HIS A 3 44.73 -9.53 42.92
N ILE A 4 43.57 -10.16 42.82
CA ILE A 4 43.09 -11.01 41.74
C ILE A 4 42.91 -10.16 40.49
N LEU A 5 43.50 -10.63 39.40
CA LEU A 5 43.38 -10.09 38.05
C LEU A 5 41.90 -10.15 37.64
N ASN A 6 41.28 -8.99 37.45
CA ASN A 6 39.88 -8.84 37.09
C ASN A 6 39.70 -9.21 35.60
N LEU A 7 39.40 -10.49 35.32
CA LEU A 7 39.11 -10.98 33.98
C LEU A 7 37.64 -10.65 33.64
N LEU A 8 37.41 -9.44 33.15
CA LEU A 8 36.12 -9.03 32.59
C LEU A 8 35.82 -9.87 31.34
N MET A 9 34.91 -10.83 31.52
CA MET A 9 34.28 -11.61 30.45
C MET A 9 33.58 -10.67 29.45
N LEU A 10 34.20 -10.41 28.30
CA LEU A 10 33.51 -9.87 27.12
C LEU A 10 32.63 -10.98 26.51
N SER A 11 31.48 -11.25 27.13
CA SER A 11 30.40 -12.00 26.50
C SER A 11 29.78 -11.12 25.42
N SER A 12 30.15 -11.39 24.17
CA SER A 12 29.63 -10.73 22.98
C SER A 12 28.21 -11.22 22.74
N THR A 13 27.22 -10.44 23.16
CA THR A 13 25.83 -10.66 22.76
C THR A 13 25.72 -10.30 21.27
N LEU A 14 25.74 -11.33 20.43
CA LEU A 14 25.35 -11.24 19.02
C LEU A 14 23.88 -10.80 18.99
N ALA A 15 23.63 -9.50 18.86
CA ALA A 15 22.31 -8.98 18.59
C ALA A 15 21.92 -9.41 17.17
N LEU A 16 21.25 -10.56 17.05
CA LEU A 16 20.49 -10.91 15.85
C LEU A 16 19.35 -9.92 15.75
N ILE A 17 19.61 -8.79 15.08
CA ILE A 17 18.58 -7.86 14.65
C ILE A 17 17.78 -8.63 13.59
N VAL A 18 16.68 -9.25 14.00
CA VAL A 18 15.67 -9.77 13.09
C VAL A 18 15.06 -8.54 12.43
N THR A 19 15.68 -8.07 11.35
CA THR A 19 15.06 -7.13 10.43
C THR A 19 13.95 -7.89 9.74
N GLY A 20 12.74 -7.83 10.32
CA GLY A 20 11.54 -8.30 9.64
C GLY A 20 11.54 -7.67 8.24
N SER A 21 11.36 -8.50 7.22
CA SER A 21 11.39 -8.07 5.82
C SER A 21 10.33 -6.98 5.63
N ALA A 22 10.77 -5.72 5.65
CA ALA A 22 9.96 -4.60 5.19
C ALA A 22 9.57 -4.93 3.75
N MET A 23 8.30 -5.22 3.51
CA MET A 23 7.81 -5.52 2.16
C MET A 23 8.19 -4.33 1.28
N SER A 24 9.13 -4.54 0.36
CA SER A 24 9.61 -3.46 -0.51
C SER A 24 8.46 -3.03 -1.42
N GLN A 25 7.96 -1.82 -1.18
CA GLN A 25 7.00 -1.13 -2.05
C GLN A 25 7.78 -0.14 -2.92
N SER A 26 7.53 -0.16 -4.23
CA SER A 26 8.14 0.77 -5.19
C SER A 26 7.08 1.70 -5.77
N LEU A 27 7.42 2.97 -5.95
CA LEU A 27 6.62 3.90 -6.74
C LEU A 27 6.74 3.55 -8.23
N VAL A 28 5.62 3.50 -8.94
CA VAL A 28 5.57 3.22 -10.39
C VAL A 28 4.68 4.25 -11.09
N SER A 29 4.95 4.51 -12.37
CA SER A 29 4.16 5.45 -13.17
C SER A 29 2.96 4.80 -13.87
N SER A 30 2.99 3.48 -14.02
CA SER A 30 1.95 2.67 -14.67
C SER A 30 1.80 1.33 -13.97
N ILE A 31 0.60 0.75 -14.03
CA ILE A 31 0.33 -0.59 -13.53
C ILE A 31 -0.82 -1.25 -14.30
N LYS A 32 -0.77 -2.57 -14.44
CA LYS A 32 -1.88 -3.45 -14.79
C LYS A 32 -2.23 -4.37 -13.63
N TRP A 33 -3.50 -4.72 -13.47
CA TRP A 33 -3.98 -5.65 -12.43
C TRP A 33 -4.97 -6.66 -12.98
N SER A 34 -5.23 -7.73 -12.22
CA SER A 34 -6.19 -8.76 -12.60
C SER A 34 -7.50 -8.71 -11.82
N LYS A 35 -7.49 -8.10 -10.61
CA LYS A 35 -8.71 -8.00 -9.80
C LYS A 35 -8.72 -6.75 -8.90
N PRO A 36 -9.86 -6.06 -8.77
CA PRO A 36 -10.06 -5.13 -7.67
C PRO A 36 -10.15 -5.90 -6.34
N ILE A 37 -9.73 -5.24 -5.24
CA ILE A 37 -9.80 -5.81 -3.88
C ILE A 37 -10.66 -4.92 -2.98
N SER A 38 -10.41 -3.62 -2.96
CA SER A 38 -11.20 -2.67 -2.16
C SER A 38 -10.94 -1.24 -2.60
N PHE A 39 -11.86 -0.36 -2.24
CA PHE A 39 -11.71 1.09 -2.34
C PHE A 39 -11.98 1.71 -0.97
N GLU A 40 -11.07 2.58 -0.53
CA GLU A 40 -11.27 3.41 0.67
C GLU A 40 -11.43 4.86 0.21
N LEU A 41 -12.63 5.39 0.42
CA LEU A 41 -12.99 6.77 0.12
C LEU A 41 -12.84 7.58 1.40
N CYS A 42 -11.92 8.54 1.40
CA CYS A 42 -11.69 9.46 2.51
C CYS A 42 -12.15 10.87 2.12
N ASP A 43 -12.94 11.49 2.97
CA ASP A 43 -13.39 12.88 2.86
C ASP A 43 -13.38 13.58 4.23
N SER A 44 -13.95 14.78 4.32
CA SER A 44 -14.01 15.58 5.56
C SER A 44 -14.71 14.89 6.75
N THR A 45 -15.53 13.87 6.49
CA THR A 45 -16.28 13.12 7.50
C THR A 45 -15.57 11.86 7.98
N GLY A 46 -14.52 11.42 7.27
CA GLY A 46 -13.75 10.23 7.59
C GLY A 46 -13.55 9.34 6.37
N CYS A 47 -13.20 8.07 6.61
CA CYS A 47 -12.93 7.09 5.56
C CYS A 47 -13.95 5.95 5.57
N THR A 48 -14.55 5.67 4.41
CA THR A 48 -15.48 4.56 4.17
C THR A 48 -14.84 3.53 3.25
N LYS A 49 -14.93 2.25 3.62
CA LYS A 49 -14.33 1.14 2.86
C LYS A 49 -15.36 0.30 2.13
N TYR A 50 -15.19 0.18 0.81
CA TYR A 50 -15.95 -0.66 -0.09
C TYR A 50 -15.13 -1.89 -0.48
N LYS A 51 -15.69 -3.09 -0.35
CA LYS A 51 -14.99 -4.36 -0.68
C LYS A 51 -15.48 -5.01 -1.97
N ASN A 52 -16.74 -4.81 -2.32
CA ASN A 52 -17.35 -5.38 -3.51
C ASN A 52 -17.47 -4.27 -4.57
N ILE A 53 -16.40 -4.09 -5.34
CA ILE A 53 -16.30 -2.99 -6.31
C ILE A 53 -15.92 -3.50 -7.70
N GLU A 54 -16.28 -2.71 -8.70
CA GLU A 54 -15.79 -2.82 -10.07
C GLU A 54 -15.04 -1.53 -10.45
N LEU A 55 -14.00 -1.70 -11.26
CA LEU A 55 -13.25 -0.58 -11.86
C LEU A 55 -13.48 -0.63 -13.37
N ASP A 56 -13.63 0.54 -13.98
CA ASP A 56 -13.85 0.68 -15.44
C ASP A 56 -12.70 0.19 -16.33
N ARG A 57 -11.56 -0.19 -15.73
CA ARG A 57 -10.35 -0.61 -16.43
C ARG A 57 -9.50 -1.56 -15.59
N THR A 58 -8.51 -2.15 -16.22
CA THR A 58 -7.54 -3.07 -15.59
C THR A 58 -6.09 -2.55 -15.64
N SER A 59 -5.90 -1.28 -16.02
CA SER A 59 -4.60 -0.62 -16.06
C SER A 59 -4.74 0.88 -15.90
N VAL A 60 -3.74 1.55 -15.33
CA VAL A 60 -3.73 3.00 -15.17
C VAL A 60 -2.31 3.57 -15.16
N ASN A 61 -2.19 4.82 -15.61
CA ASN A 61 -1.02 5.66 -15.43
C ASN A 61 -1.31 6.77 -14.42
N VAL A 62 -0.28 7.26 -13.74
CA VAL A 62 -0.37 8.51 -12.97
C VAL A 62 -0.86 9.65 -13.89
N GLY A 63 -1.81 10.44 -13.40
CA GLY A 63 -2.48 11.51 -14.15
C GLY A 63 -3.77 11.09 -14.86
N GLN A 64 -4.15 9.80 -14.80
CA GLN A 64 -5.45 9.34 -15.30
C GLN A 64 -6.44 9.15 -14.15
N SER A 65 -7.74 9.13 -14.47
CA SER A 65 -8.80 8.81 -13.51
C SER A 65 -9.30 7.37 -13.65
N ILE A 66 -9.85 6.80 -12.58
CA ILE A 66 -10.52 5.48 -12.57
C ILE A 66 -11.92 5.66 -12.01
N SER A 67 -12.93 5.14 -12.70
CA SER A 67 -14.31 5.11 -12.19
C SER A 67 -14.54 3.88 -11.31
N ILE A 68 -15.21 4.05 -10.17
CA ILE A 68 -15.48 2.96 -9.21
C ILE A 68 -16.99 2.78 -9.03
N VAL A 69 -17.46 1.54 -9.18
CA VAL A 69 -18.87 1.14 -8.97
C VAL A 69 -18.96 0.21 -7.76
N ASN A 70 -19.99 0.39 -6.93
CA ASN A 70 -20.34 -0.53 -5.86
C ASN A 70 -21.18 -1.67 -6.43
N LEU A 71 -20.68 -2.91 -6.32
CA LEU A 71 -21.40 -4.08 -6.81
C LEU A 71 -22.49 -4.56 -5.84
N ASP A 72 -22.53 -4.06 -4.61
CA ASP A 72 -23.59 -4.42 -3.65
C ASP A 72 -24.95 -3.82 -4.03
N ASN A 73 -24.96 -2.64 -4.68
CA ASN A 73 -26.19 -1.93 -5.08
C ASN A 73 -26.20 -1.44 -6.54
N GLY A 74 -25.07 -1.51 -7.25
CA GLY A 74 -24.93 -1.06 -8.64
C GLY A 74 -24.63 0.43 -8.81
N ASP A 75 -24.49 1.18 -7.72
CA ASP A 75 -24.30 2.64 -7.77
C ASP A 75 -22.84 3.01 -8.05
N ALA A 76 -22.64 4.11 -8.78
CA ALA A 76 -21.33 4.74 -8.88
C ALA A 76 -20.90 5.30 -7.51
N ILE A 77 -19.70 4.96 -7.06
CA ILE A 77 -19.15 5.46 -5.79
C ILE A 77 -18.45 6.80 -6.03
N SER A 78 -17.45 6.81 -6.92
CA SER A 78 -16.60 7.97 -7.16
C SER A 78 -15.75 7.77 -8.42
N GLU A 79 -15.04 8.83 -8.80
CA GLU A 79 -13.95 8.81 -9.77
C GLU A 79 -12.65 9.20 -9.05
N LEU A 80 -11.63 8.32 -9.09
CA LEU A 80 -10.35 8.56 -8.44
C LEU A 80 -9.32 9.10 -9.44
N ALA A 81 -8.92 10.36 -9.31
CA ALA A 81 -7.79 10.94 -10.04
C ALA A 81 -6.46 10.41 -9.48
N VAL A 82 -5.72 9.62 -10.27
CA VAL A 82 -4.52 8.92 -9.81
C VAL A 82 -3.33 9.87 -9.74
N THR A 83 -2.81 10.09 -8.54
CA THR A 83 -1.58 10.86 -8.31
C THR A 83 -0.40 10.00 -7.88
N GLY A 84 -0.65 8.79 -7.36
CA GLY A 84 0.41 7.88 -6.93
C GLY A 84 0.03 6.40 -7.04
N ILE A 85 1.02 5.58 -7.41
CA ILE A 85 0.90 4.12 -7.48
C ILE A 85 2.05 3.50 -6.71
N LYS A 86 1.74 2.73 -5.66
CA LYS A 86 2.70 1.91 -4.92
C LYS A 86 2.52 0.45 -5.31
N TYR A 87 3.59 -0.21 -5.74
CA TYR A 87 3.60 -1.63 -6.11
C TYR A 87 4.33 -2.46 -5.05
N GLY A 88 3.62 -3.42 -4.46
CA GLY A 88 4.17 -4.40 -3.53
C GLY A 88 4.56 -5.68 -4.27
N ARG A 89 5.82 -5.78 -4.70
CA ARG A 89 6.31 -6.90 -5.53
C ARG A 89 6.09 -8.28 -4.90
N GLN A 90 6.28 -8.41 -3.59
CA GLN A 90 6.16 -9.70 -2.89
C GLN A 90 4.72 -10.22 -2.83
N VAL A 91 3.74 -9.31 -2.73
CA VAL A 91 2.31 -9.65 -2.61
C VAL A 91 1.54 -9.49 -3.92
N SER A 92 2.19 -8.99 -4.97
CA SER A 92 1.57 -8.65 -6.25
C SER A 92 0.31 -7.77 -6.07
N MET A 93 0.37 -6.82 -5.14
CA MET A 93 -0.69 -5.85 -4.86
C MET A 93 -0.24 -4.43 -5.19
N CYS A 94 -1.21 -3.57 -5.47
CA CYS A 94 -0.96 -2.15 -5.64
C CYS A 94 -1.92 -1.30 -4.86
N TRP A 95 -1.41 -0.15 -4.44
CA TRP A 95 -2.18 0.92 -3.82
C TRP A 95 -2.14 2.11 -4.77
N ILE A 96 -3.29 2.42 -5.37
CA ILE A 96 -3.49 3.50 -6.32
C ILE A 96 -4.23 4.60 -5.55
N ASN A 97 -3.67 5.81 -5.44
CA ASN A 97 -4.21 6.86 -4.60
C ASN A 97 -4.37 8.20 -5.32
N ASN A 98 -5.13 9.10 -4.71
CA ASN A 98 -5.31 10.50 -5.11
C ASN A 98 -4.69 11.48 -4.10
N ALA A 99 -3.52 11.18 -3.55
CA ALA A 99 -2.84 12.11 -2.66
C ALA A 99 -2.53 13.43 -3.38
N GLU A 100 -3.27 14.49 -3.04
CA GLU A 100 -2.90 15.88 -3.25
C GLU A 100 -2.64 16.50 -1.88
N ASN A 101 -1.50 17.18 -1.74
CA ASN A 101 -1.21 18.16 -0.67
C ASN A 101 -1.79 17.88 0.75
N ASN A 102 -1.29 16.82 1.42
CA ASN A 102 -1.45 16.57 2.86
C ASN A 102 -2.84 16.12 3.38
N ASP A 103 -3.82 15.84 2.51
CA ASP A 103 -5.07 15.20 2.93
C ASP A 103 -4.91 13.68 3.13
N LEU A 104 -5.83 13.07 3.89
CA LEU A 104 -5.98 11.61 3.98
C LEU A 104 -6.43 11.08 2.60
N PRO A 105 -5.54 10.44 1.82
CA PRO A 105 -5.86 10.12 0.43
C PRO A 105 -6.83 8.95 0.37
N SER A 106 -7.77 9.04 -0.56
CA SER A 106 -8.54 7.88 -0.99
C SER A 106 -7.63 6.93 -1.78
N TYR A 107 -7.86 5.62 -1.66
CA TYR A 107 -7.04 4.65 -2.38
C TYR A 107 -7.79 3.40 -2.78
N ILE A 108 -7.43 2.89 -3.95
CA ILE A 108 -7.83 1.60 -4.49
C ILE A 108 -6.74 0.59 -4.18
N VAL A 109 -7.15 -0.58 -3.71
CA VAL A 109 -6.30 -1.77 -3.62
C VAL A 109 -6.68 -2.74 -4.73
N VAL A 110 -5.69 -3.15 -5.52
CA VAL A 110 -5.84 -4.15 -6.59
C VAL A 110 -4.82 -5.27 -6.43
N GLY A 111 -5.15 -6.45 -6.94
CA GLY A 111 -4.31 -7.65 -6.91
C GLY A 111 -3.88 -8.13 -8.30
N GLY A 112 -2.84 -8.97 -8.33
CA GLY A 112 -2.27 -9.49 -9.57
C GLY A 112 -1.49 -8.43 -10.36
N CYS A 113 -0.89 -7.50 -9.64
CA CYS A 113 -0.23 -6.34 -10.21
C CYS A 113 1.03 -6.65 -11.02
N LYS A 114 1.16 -5.97 -12.17
CA LYS A 114 2.34 -5.96 -13.03
C LYS A 114 2.62 -4.51 -13.50
N PRO A 115 3.81 -3.95 -13.20
CA PRO A 115 4.27 -2.68 -13.75
C PRO A 115 4.37 -2.69 -15.28
#